data_AF-A0A3M7NS77-F1
#
_entry.id   AF-A0A3M7NS77-F1
#
_cell.length_a   1.000
_cell.length_b   1.000
_cell.length_c   1.000
_cell.angle_alpha   90.00
_cell.angle_beta   90.00
_cell.angle_gamma   90.00
#
_symmetry.space_group_name_H-M   'P 1'
#
loop_
_entity.id
_entity.type
_entity.pdbx_description
1 polymer ?
#
loop_
_entity_poly.entity_id
_entity_poly.type
_entity_poly.pdbx_seq_one_letter_code
_entity_poly.pdbx_strand_id
1 'polypeptide(L)'
;MACCRIDSLHTGETKGSIQTVNSIEVYITLPNSRDVVSSLSATSTALPNKKWSLSLLLLTEVHGIALPNSKLLADKFASALNCPVIVPDLFDADPMPVVKPEGWDASRGLADFQIRHHPGTVEPILEAVMEWMQRSEAEGGLGGVQSLGAVGYCFGGRYIFRMLADRKIDAGVVNHPSFFTIEEVKALRTGTTVRGGLSPIAIFAAETDDIFPEAKRRETEDILKKIGAAWWCSTFAGTQHSFSIRGDLSDRKVRFAAESALNGAIIWFKEFLSKKMINSSWPSRILQLGAIGAGTSVAAFFIGTKHCEIVDPLDPQSEPLFKSSWYKLYNPHNNKPLSDACVRKIPLRLLKYDILLDAKNGGPKLVESFAQGCFGGYTSTASTSEVAASSTPAPPPQHLWTQSQLLSSHYTPGTIIANHFLVLSHTPTSILVRCGASPFDSPSSPRASDGLFEFSAVPDFDKGYVEFRMTSLFFNGQADEWPEGKEVMGASGKWLHQQYAKLWMENAIRNCRMSKFRSQRSQVEIAKEKMTKEKEERG
;
A
#
# COMPACT_ATOMS: atom_id res chain seq x y z
N MET A 1 -25.57 16.66 14.19
CA MET A 1 -25.83 15.63 13.17
C MET A 1 -24.85 15.82 12.02
N ALA A 2 -23.81 14.98 11.93
CA ALA A 2 -22.76 15.14 10.93
C ALA A 2 -23.26 14.95 9.47
N CYS A 3 -24.32 14.17 9.23
CA CYS A 3 -24.97 14.04 7.91
C CYS A 3 -25.38 15.38 7.28
N CYS A 4 -25.89 16.32 8.09
CA CYS A 4 -26.55 17.52 7.58
C CYS A 4 -25.59 18.70 7.35
N ARG A 5 -24.36 18.63 7.87
CA ARG A 5 -23.38 19.74 7.88
C ARG A 5 -22.49 19.69 6.65
N ILE A 6 -22.39 20.75 5.87
CA ILE A 6 -21.49 20.82 4.71
C ILE A 6 -20.17 21.46 5.14
N ASP A 7 -19.10 20.68 5.16
CA ASP A 7 -17.79 21.14 5.61
C ASP A 7 -16.97 21.77 4.46
N SER A 8 -17.06 21.20 3.24
CA SER A 8 -16.34 21.70 2.07
C SER A 8 -17.02 21.32 0.75
N LEU A 9 -16.98 22.24 -0.22
CA LEU A 9 -17.30 21.99 -1.63
C LEU A 9 -16.00 21.94 -2.43
N HIS A 10 -15.84 20.87 -3.22
CA HIS A 10 -14.65 20.67 -4.03
C HIS A 10 -14.76 21.47 -5.34
N THR A 11 -13.63 22.02 -5.80
CA THR A 11 -13.55 22.76 -7.06
C THR A 11 -13.25 21.82 -8.23
N GLY A 12 -13.81 22.11 -9.39
CA GLY A 12 -13.59 21.35 -10.62
C GLY A 12 -14.76 21.46 -11.58
N GLU A 13 -14.50 21.16 -12.85
CA GLU A 13 -15.53 21.05 -13.88
C GLU A 13 -15.95 19.59 -14.02
N THR A 14 -17.25 19.34 -13.94
CA THR A 14 -17.85 18.02 -14.14
C THR A 14 -17.82 17.63 -15.62
N LYS A 15 -17.52 16.37 -15.93
CA LYS A 15 -17.33 15.90 -17.32
C LYS A 15 -18.52 15.12 -17.88
N GLY A 16 -19.32 14.51 -17.03
CA GLY A 16 -20.58 13.88 -17.38
C GLY A 16 -21.74 14.86 -17.57
N SER A 17 -22.91 14.30 -17.88
CA SER A 17 -24.16 15.04 -18.08
C SER A 17 -25.31 14.41 -17.28
N ILE A 18 -26.31 15.23 -16.91
CA ILE A 18 -27.57 14.74 -16.36
C ILE A 18 -28.47 14.32 -17.52
N GLN A 19 -29.07 13.14 -17.42
CA GLN A 19 -30.07 12.62 -18.33
C GLN A 19 -31.24 12.04 -17.55
N THR A 20 -32.41 11.99 -18.17
CA THR A 20 -33.59 11.36 -17.59
C THR A 20 -33.72 9.92 -18.10
N VAL A 21 -33.73 8.96 -17.18
CA VAL A 21 -33.85 7.53 -17.45
C VAL A 21 -35.07 7.01 -16.70
N ASN A 22 -36.10 6.51 -17.42
CA ASN A 22 -37.34 6.04 -16.79
C ASN A 22 -37.92 7.06 -15.78
N SER A 23 -37.94 8.34 -16.15
CA SER A 23 -38.35 9.48 -15.30
C SER A 23 -37.45 9.79 -14.08
N ILE A 24 -36.31 9.12 -13.94
CA ILE A 24 -35.32 9.36 -12.88
C ILE A 24 -34.19 10.20 -13.46
N GLU A 25 -33.78 11.26 -12.77
CA GLU A 25 -32.57 11.99 -13.13
C GLU A 25 -31.32 11.16 -12.79
N VAL A 26 -30.41 11.07 -13.76
CA VAL A 26 -29.18 10.29 -13.62
C VAL A 26 -28.02 11.11 -14.17
N TYR A 27 -26.99 11.31 -13.35
CA TYR A 27 -25.73 11.85 -13.86
C TYR A 27 -24.88 10.71 -14.41
N ILE A 28 -24.51 10.82 -15.69
CA ILE A 28 -23.78 9.81 -16.44
C ILE A 28 -22.44 10.39 -16.87
N THR A 29 -21.36 9.69 -16.55
CA THR A 29 -20.01 10.04 -17.00
C THR A 29 -19.28 8.85 -17.60
N LEU A 30 -18.51 9.11 -18.65
CA LEU A 30 -17.85 8.11 -19.49
C LEU A 30 -16.31 8.27 -19.42
N PRO A 31 -15.54 7.18 -19.61
CA PRO A 31 -14.09 7.27 -19.61
C PRO A 31 -13.57 8.05 -20.83
N ASN A 32 -12.52 8.85 -20.63
CA ASN A 32 -11.88 9.68 -21.67
C ASN A 32 -12.85 10.55 -22.49
N SER A 33 -13.66 11.37 -21.80
CA SER A 33 -14.47 12.43 -22.43
C SER A 33 -13.67 13.39 -23.34
N ARG A 34 -12.33 13.41 -23.30
CA ARG A 34 -11.50 14.23 -24.22
C ARG A 34 -11.49 13.79 -25.69
N ASP A 35 -11.71 12.50 -26.00
CA ASP A 35 -11.74 12.04 -27.40
C ASP A 35 -13.14 12.14 -28.03
N VAL A 36 -14.14 12.54 -27.25
CA VAL A 36 -15.54 12.67 -27.69
C VAL A 36 -15.90 14.13 -28.01
N VAL A 37 -15.10 15.10 -27.52
CA VAL A 37 -15.33 16.54 -27.75
C VAL A 37 -14.87 17.01 -29.14
N SER A 38 -14.07 16.22 -29.88
CA SER A 38 -13.69 16.59 -31.26
C SER A 38 -14.69 16.15 -32.33
N SER A 39 -15.79 15.45 -31.97
CA SER A 39 -16.81 15.04 -32.94
C SER A 39 -18.26 15.27 -32.51
N LEU A 40 -18.52 15.94 -31.38
CA LEU A 40 -19.89 16.23 -30.95
C LEU A 40 -20.16 17.74 -30.94
N SER A 41 -20.96 18.17 -31.90
CA SER A 41 -21.83 19.32 -31.75
C SER A 41 -22.63 19.16 -30.45
N ALA A 42 -22.82 20.27 -29.71
CA ALA A 42 -23.39 20.37 -28.36
C ALA A 42 -24.89 19.98 -28.24
N THR A 43 -25.35 19.03 -29.05
CA THR A 43 -26.75 18.59 -29.15
C THR A 43 -26.92 17.08 -29.13
N SER A 44 -25.85 16.28 -29.06
CA SER A 44 -25.98 14.82 -28.99
C SER A 44 -25.99 14.34 -27.52
N THR A 45 -27.17 13.98 -27.05
CA THR A 45 -27.44 13.30 -25.76
C THR A 45 -27.18 11.78 -25.83
N ALA A 46 -26.80 11.24 -26.99
CA ALA A 46 -26.65 9.82 -27.18
C ALA A 46 -25.34 9.32 -26.56
N LEU A 47 -25.43 8.26 -25.75
CA LEU A 47 -24.28 7.45 -25.36
C LEU A 47 -23.54 7.00 -26.63
N PRO A 48 -22.20 6.99 -26.66
CA PRO A 48 -21.46 6.48 -27.80
C PRO A 48 -21.90 5.04 -28.11
N ASN A 49 -21.98 4.69 -29.40
CA ASN A 49 -22.32 3.35 -29.92
C ASN A 49 -21.22 2.33 -29.50
N LYS A 50 -21.19 2.02 -28.21
CA LYS A 50 -20.25 1.14 -27.57
C LYS A 50 -20.93 0.39 -26.45
N LYS A 51 -20.86 -0.94 -26.53
CA LYS A 51 -21.36 -1.84 -25.51
C LYS A 51 -20.44 -1.82 -24.28
N TRP A 52 -21.02 -1.56 -23.11
CA TRP A 52 -20.28 -1.54 -21.85
C TRP A 52 -20.50 -2.84 -21.08
N SER A 53 -19.49 -3.72 -21.12
CA SER A 53 -19.52 -4.96 -20.33
C SER A 53 -19.37 -4.74 -18.82
N LEU A 54 -18.84 -3.58 -18.41
CA LEU A 54 -18.59 -3.17 -17.03
C LEU A 54 -19.16 -1.77 -16.81
N SER A 55 -19.80 -1.54 -15.66
CA SER A 55 -20.24 -0.21 -15.20
C SER A 55 -20.17 -0.11 -13.68
N LEU A 56 -20.19 1.11 -13.16
CA LEU A 56 -20.25 1.40 -11.73
C LEU A 56 -21.48 2.24 -11.39
N LEU A 57 -22.18 1.91 -10.31
CA LEU A 57 -23.15 2.80 -9.65
C LEU A 57 -22.45 3.60 -8.54
N LEU A 58 -22.67 4.91 -8.48
CA LEU A 58 -22.28 5.73 -7.33
C LEU A 58 -23.55 6.20 -6.62
N LEU A 59 -23.75 5.71 -5.40
CA LEU A 59 -24.91 6.00 -4.57
C LEU A 59 -24.57 7.16 -3.63
N THR A 60 -25.32 8.25 -3.78
CA THR A 60 -25.05 9.53 -3.16
C THR A 60 -25.36 9.55 -1.66
N GLU A 61 -24.77 10.53 -0.97
CA GLU A 61 -25.20 10.92 0.37
C GLU A 61 -26.50 11.72 0.33
N VAL A 62 -26.99 12.17 1.49
CA VAL A 62 -28.30 12.85 1.65
C VAL A 62 -28.50 14.09 0.77
N HIS A 63 -27.43 14.74 0.29
CA HIS A 63 -27.49 15.91 -0.59
C HIS A 63 -27.66 15.54 -2.09
N GLY A 64 -27.70 14.25 -2.42
CA GLY A 64 -28.02 13.76 -3.76
C GLY A 64 -27.05 14.19 -4.85
N ILE A 65 -27.56 14.22 -6.09
CA ILE A 65 -26.85 14.74 -7.26
C ILE A 65 -26.69 16.27 -7.23
N ALA A 66 -27.38 16.96 -6.33
CA ALA A 66 -27.20 18.40 -6.14
C ALA A 66 -25.83 18.73 -5.55
N LEU A 67 -25.19 17.80 -4.82
CA LEU A 67 -23.82 17.96 -4.33
C LEU A 67 -22.80 17.80 -5.47
N PRO A 68 -22.01 18.84 -5.82
CA PRO A 68 -21.04 18.76 -6.91
C PRO A 68 -19.96 17.70 -6.69
N ASN A 69 -19.55 17.46 -5.43
CA ASN A 69 -18.50 16.51 -5.07
C ASN A 69 -18.81 15.08 -5.55
N SER A 70 -20.09 14.67 -5.52
CA SER A 70 -20.54 13.36 -6.01
C SER A 70 -20.23 13.18 -7.50
N LYS A 71 -20.48 14.21 -8.31
CA LYS A 71 -20.24 14.21 -9.77
C LYS A 71 -18.74 14.17 -10.07
N LEU A 72 -17.95 14.98 -9.37
CA LEU A 72 -16.50 14.99 -9.50
C LEU A 72 -15.86 13.64 -9.12
N LEU A 73 -16.40 12.95 -8.11
CA LEU A 73 -15.96 11.59 -7.76
C LEU A 73 -16.33 10.58 -8.85
N ALA A 74 -17.55 10.66 -9.40
CA ALA A 74 -17.97 9.80 -10.51
C ALA A 74 -17.03 9.95 -11.71
N ASP A 75 -16.64 11.18 -12.06
CA ASP A 75 -15.69 11.44 -13.15
C ASP A 75 -14.32 10.80 -12.90
N LYS A 76 -13.83 10.85 -11.65
CA LYS A 76 -12.56 10.20 -11.26
C LYS A 76 -12.67 8.68 -11.39
N PHE A 77 -13.76 8.08 -10.94
CA PHE A 77 -14.00 6.64 -11.10
C PHE A 77 -14.08 6.22 -12.57
N ALA A 78 -14.83 6.95 -13.40
CA ALA A 78 -14.98 6.64 -14.81
C ALA A 78 -13.62 6.64 -15.50
N SER A 79 -12.81 7.68 -15.25
CA SER A 79 -11.46 7.77 -15.79
C SER A 79 -10.54 6.66 -15.27
N ALA A 80 -10.60 6.29 -14.00
CA ALA A 80 -9.66 5.35 -13.38
C ALA A 80 -9.98 3.87 -13.65
N LEU A 81 -11.28 3.54 -13.80
CA LEU A 81 -11.79 2.19 -14.08
C LEU A 81 -12.03 1.95 -15.57
N ASN A 82 -11.99 3.01 -16.38
CA ASN A 82 -12.26 2.95 -17.82
C ASN A 82 -13.65 2.37 -18.15
N CYS A 83 -14.66 2.75 -17.38
CA CYS A 83 -16.05 2.33 -17.55
C CYS A 83 -17.03 3.48 -17.26
N PRO A 84 -18.31 3.38 -17.66
CA PRO A 84 -19.32 4.36 -17.27
C PRO A 84 -19.52 4.34 -15.76
N VAL A 85 -19.80 5.52 -15.21
CA VAL A 85 -20.27 5.67 -13.84
C VAL A 85 -21.62 6.36 -13.88
N ILE A 86 -22.58 5.71 -13.22
CA ILE A 86 -23.99 6.09 -13.20
C ILE A 86 -24.33 6.54 -11.79
N VAL A 87 -24.79 7.78 -11.66
CA VAL A 87 -25.19 8.38 -10.38
C VAL A 87 -26.69 8.65 -10.42
N PRO A 88 -27.53 7.70 -9.96
CA PRO A 88 -28.97 7.90 -9.92
C PRO A 88 -29.32 8.96 -8.86
N ASP A 89 -30.34 9.76 -9.13
CA ASP A 89 -30.99 10.55 -8.09
C ASP A 89 -31.83 9.64 -7.21
N LEU A 90 -31.28 9.30 -6.05
CA LEU A 90 -31.90 8.40 -5.08
C LEU A 90 -33.14 9.00 -4.39
N PHE A 91 -33.39 10.29 -4.60
CA PHE A 91 -34.35 11.04 -3.81
C PHE A 91 -35.48 11.64 -4.63
N ASP A 92 -35.58 11.35 -5.93
CA ASP A 92 -36.65 11.85 -6.80
C ASP A 92 -36.84 13.38 -6.70
N ALA A 93 -35.74 14.10 -6.98
CA ALA A 93 -35.61 15.56 -6.88
C ALA A 93 -35.83 16.15 -5.47
N ASP A 94 -35.80 15.32 -4.42
CA ASP A 94 -36.02 15.73 -3.03
C ASP A 94 -34.81 15.45 -2.09
N PRO A 95 -33.57 15.83 -2.46
CA PRO A 95 -32.41 15.69 -1.58
C PRO A 95 -32.47 16.68 -0.41
N MET A 96 -31.66 16.44 0.63
CA MET A 96 -31.39 17.47 1.63
C MET A 96 -30.74 18.70 0.97
N PRO A 97 -31.16 19.92 1.33
CA PRO A 97 -30.68 21.13 0.67
C PRO A 97 -29.20 21.35 0.94
N VAL A 98 -28.42 21.65 -0.11
CA VAL A 98 -26.99 22.01 0.02
C VAL A 98 -26.87 23.37 0.72
N VAL A 99 -27.62 24.37 0.24
CA VAL A 99 -27.74 25.67 0.91
C VAL A 99 -28.94 25.61 1.85
N LYS A 100 -28.69 25.71 3.17
CA LYS A 100 -29.75 25.58 4.17
C LYS A 100 -30.67 26.81 4.14
N PRO A 101 -32.00 26.61 4.07
CA PRO A 101 -32.96 27.72 4.22
C PRO A 101 -32.84 28.40 5.58
N GLU A 102 -33.34 29.64 5.66
CA GLU A 102 -33.48 30.34 6.94
C GLU A 102 -34.39 29.54 7.90
N GLY A 103 -33.98 29.40 9.16
CA GLY A 103 -34.71 28.62 10.16
C GLY A 103 -34.64 27.10 9.98
N TRP A 104 -33.73 26.57 9.15
CA TRP A 104 -33.61 25.13 8.91
C TRP A 104 -33.27 24.33 10.19
N ASP A 105 -34.19 23.46 10.60
CA ASP A 105 -33.97 22.48 11.65
C ASP A 105 -33.35 21.21 11.06
N ALA A 106 -32.06 21.00 11.34
CA ALA A 106 -31.31 19.86 10.85
C ALA A 106 -31.78 18.50 11.41
N SER A 107 -32.34 18.48 12.62
CA SER A 107 -32.82 17.26 13.27
C SER A 107 -34.15 16.84 12.68
N ARG A 108 -35.09 17.78 12.58
CA ARG A 108 -36.39 17.55 11.93
C ARG A 108 -36.21 17.22 10.45
N GLY A 109 -35.37 17.98 9.75
CA GLY A 109 -35.08 17.73 8.33
C GLY A 109 -34.51 16.34 8.07
N LEU A 110 -33.65 15.82 8.96
CA LEU A 110 -33.15 14.45 8.81
C LEU A 110 -34.22 13.40 9.10
N ALA A 111 -35.06 13.61 10.11
CA ALA A 111 -36.17 12.70 10.42
C ALA A 111 -37.17 12.61 9.26
N ASP A 112 -37.61 13.76 8.74
CA ASP A 112 -38.52 13.85 7.59
C ASP A 112 -37.88 13.21 6.33
N PHE A 113 -36.57 13.42 6.14
CA PHE A 113 -35.82 12.76 5.07
C PHE A 113 -35.84 11.23 5.20
N GLN A 114 -35.59 10.68 6.38
CA GLN A 114 -35.61 9.22 6.61
C GLN A 114 -37.00 8.60 6.42
N ILE A 115 -38.07 9.36 6.69
CA ILE A 115 -39.46 8.92 6.47
C ILE A 115 -39.75 8.80 4.98
N ARG A 116 -39.34 9.79 4.18
CA ARG A 116 -39.59 9.83 2.73
C ARG A 116 -38.65 8.91 1.94
N HIS A 117 -37.41 8.79 2.38
CA HIS A 117 -36.37 8.02 1.69
C HIS A 117 -35.97 6.79 2.53
N HIS A 118 -36.64 5.68 2.22
CA HIS A 118 -36.43 4.39 2.86
C HIS A 118 -36.28 3.30 1.78
N PRO A 119 -36.01 2.03 2.12
CA PRO A 119 -35.78 1.00 1.10
C PRO A 119 -36.91 0.88 0.06
N GLY A 120 -38.18 0.99 0.49
CA GLY A 120 -39.33 0.89 -0.40
C GLY A 120 -39.48 2.04 -1.41
N THR A 121 -38.83 3.18 -1.22
CA THR A 121 -38.82 4.29 -2.18
C THR A 121 -37.54 4.33 -3.02
N VAL A 122 -36.40 3.95 -2.43
CA VAL A 122 -35.10 4.03 -3.11
C VAL A 122 -34.77 2.80 -3.95
N GLU A 123 -35.17 1.59 -3.52
CA GLU A 123 -34.89 0.37 -4.28
C GLU A 123 -35.56 0.33 -5.66
N PRO A 124 -36.83 0.75 -5.83
CA PRO A 124 -37.46 0.85 -7.15
C PRO A 124 -36.71 1.77 -8.12
N ILE A 125 -36.14 2.88 -7.61
CA ILE A 125 -35.29 3.79 -8.40
C ILE A 125 -34.05 3.04 -8.89
N LEU A 126 -33.35 2.34 -7.99
CA LEU A 126 -32.15 1.57 -8.33
C LEU A 126 -32.47 0.47 -9.35
N GLU A 127 -33.58 -0.25 -9.18
CA GLU A 127 -34.04 -1.29 -10.10
C GLU A 127 -34.31 -0.73 -11.49
N ALA A 128 -35.06 0.37 -11.59
CA ALA A 128 -35.36 1.02 -12.87
C ALA A 128 -34.09 1.49 -13.60
N VAL A 129 -33.08 2.00 -12.88
CA VAL A 129 -31.79 2.38 -13.46
C VAL A 129 -31.00 1.15 -13.91
N MET A 130 -30.92 0.08 -13.09
CA MET A 130 -30.22 -1.14 -13.47
C MET A 130 -30.85 -1.84 -14.68
N GLU A 131 -32.19 -1.85 -14.78
CA GLU A 131 -32.90 -2.35 -15.97
C GLU A 131 -32.54 -1.55 -17.22
N TRP A 132 -32.49 -0.22 -17.11
CA TRP A 132 -32.04 0.64 -18.22
C TRP A 132 -30.60 0.34 -18.62
N MET A 133 -29.69 0.08 -17.67
CA MET A 133 -28.31 -0.31 -17.96
C MET A 133 -28.22 -1.63 -18.78
N GLN A 134 -29.25 -2.49 -18.69
CA GLN A 134 -29.30 -3.73 -19.47
C GLN A 134 -29.83 -3.55 -20.90
N ARG A 135 -30.54 -2.45 -21.18
CA ARG A 135 -31.07 -2.15 -22.51
C ARG A 135 -29.96 -1.97 -23.55
N SER A 136 -30.29 -2.20 -24.81
CA SER A 136 -29.37 -2.01 -25.92
C SER A 136 -29.00 -0.54 -26.11
N GLU A 137 -27.89 -0.27 -26.81
CA GLU A 137 -27.49 1.11 -27.17
C GLU A 137 -28.56 1.80 -28.03
N ALA A 138 -29.25 1.05 -28.90
CA ALA A 138 -30.35 1.56 -29.73
C ALA A 138 -31.55 2.04 -28.91
N GLU A 139 -31.73 1.49 -27.71
CA GLU A 139 -32.76 1.91 -26.73
C GLU A 139 -32.24 2.97 -25.74
N GLY A 140 -31.03 3.48 -25.96
CA GLY A 140 -30.37 4.45 -25.10
C GLY A 140 -29.76 3.87 -23.82
N GLY A 141 -29.62 2.55 -23.72
CA GLY A 141 -28.99 1.84 -22.59
C GLY A 141 -27.48 1.63 -22.76
N LEU A 142 -26.87 0.84 -21.86
CA LEU A 142 -25.42 0.57 -21.88
C LEU A 142 -25.03 -0.70 -22.67
N GLY A 143 -25.98 -1.38 -23.31
CA GLY A 143 -25.71 -2.55 -24.16
C GLY A 143 -25.68 -3.90 -23.43
N GLY A 144 -26.19 -3.98 -22.21
CA GLY A 144 -26.20 -5.20 -21.39
C GLY A 144 -24.95 -5.33 -20.52
N VAL A 145 -24.92 -4.62 -19.39
CA VAL A 145 -23.82 -4.64 -18.43
C VAL A 145 -23.69 -6.02 -17.81
N GLN A 146 -22.51 -6.64 -17.98
CA GLN A 146 -22.27 -8.00 -17.49
C GLN A 146 -21.53 -8.06 -16.16
N SER A 147 -20.93 -6.94 -15.74
CA SER A 147 -20.37 -6.79 -14.41
C SER A 147 -20.67 -5.41 -13.85
N LEU A 148 -21.20 -5.37 -12.64
CA LEU A 148 -21.70 -4.16 -12.01
C LEU A 148 -21.11 -4.02 -10.61
N GLY A 149 -20.34 -2.95 -10.39
CA GLY A 149 -19.96 -2.52 -9.05
C GLY A 149 -20.88 -1.43 -8.53
N ALA A 150 -20.88 -1.22 -7.22
CA ALA A 150 -21.45 0.00 -6.64
C ALA A 150 -20.61 0.56 -5.48
N VAL A 151 -20.50 1.89 -5.41
CA VAL A 151 -19.89 2.63 -4.30
C VAL A 151 -20.93 3.53 -3.65
N GLY A 152 -21.08 3.45 -2.33
CA GLY A 152 -22.04 4.24 -1.57
C GLY A 152 -21.35 5.16 -0.56
N TYR A 153 -21.88 6.37 -0.42
CA TYR A 153 -21.42 7.37 0.54
C TYR A 153 -22.53 7.73 1.53
N CYS A 154 -22.26 7.70 2.84
CA CYS A 154 -23.26 7.99 3.88
C CYS A 154 -24.54 7.15 3.65
N PHE A 155 -25.64 7.80 3.30
CA PHE A 155 -26.94 7.19 3.03
C PHE A 155 -26.87 6.09 1.97
N GLY A 156 -26.17 6.35 0.86
CA GLY A 156 -25.99 5.37 -0.22
C GLY A 156 -25.27 4.10 0.22
N GLY A 157 -24.49 4.15 1.31
CA GLY A 157 -23.77 2.99 1.86
C GLY A 157 -24.70 1.85 2.30
N ARG A 158 -25.89 2.18 2.83
CA ARG A 158 -26.90 1.16 3.23
C ARG A 158 -27.28 0.26 2.07
N TYR A 159 -27.50 0.85 0.91
CA TYR A 159 -27.97 0.14 -0.28
C TYR A 159 -26.90 -0.75 -0.91
N ILE A 160 -25.62 -0.51 -0.62
CA ILE A 160 -24.55 -1.42 -1.03
C ILE A 160 -24.67 -2.76 -0.31
N PHE A 161 -24.92 -2.77 1.01
CA PHE A 161 -25.15 -4.01 1.76
C PHE A 161 -26.34 -4.79 1.20
N ARG A 162 -27.44 -4.07 0.94
CA ARG A 162 -28.69 -4.66 0.43
C ARG A 162 -28.53 -5.21 -0.99
N MET A 163 -27.91 -4.45 -1.90
CA MET A 163 -27.64 -4.91 -3.27
C MET A 163 -26.66 -6.11 -3.29
N LEU A 164 -25.70 -6.19 -2.38
CA LEU A 164 -24.83 -7.36 -2.24
C LEU A 164 -25.61 -8.58 -1.71
N ALA A 165 -26.50 -8.39 -0.73
CA ALA A 165 -27.36 -9.45 -0.21
C ALA A 165 -28.28 -10.04 -1.31
N ASP A 166 -28.80 -9.18 -2.20
CA ASP A 166 -29.68 -9.55 -3.30
C ASP A 166 -28.93 -10.00 -4.57
N ARG A 167 -27.60 -9.94 -4.59
CA ARG A 167 -26.75 -10.21 -5.77
C ARG A 167 -27.06 -9.31 -6.98
N LYS A 168 -27.47 -8.07 -6.71
CA LYS A 168 -27.68 -7.04 -7.74
C LYS A 168 -26.37 -6.43 -8.24
N ILE A 169 -25.29 -6.54 -7.45
CA ILE A 169 -23.94 -6.09 -7.80
C ILE A 169 -22.91 -7.18 -7.52
N ASP A 170 -21.80 -7.16 -8.25
CA ASP A 170 -20.69 -8.11 -8.09
C ASP A 170 -19.68 -7.69 -7.02
N ALA A 171 -19.56 -6.38 -6.74
CA ALA A 171 -18.68 -5.84 -5.72
C ALA A 171 -19.20 -4.49 -5.17
N GLY A 172 -19.06 -4.30 -3.86
CA GLY A 172 -19.51 -3.10 -3.16
C GLY A 172 -18.37 -2.34 -2.47
N VAL A 173 -18.49 -1.02 -2.39
CA VAL A 173 -17.67 -0.16 -1.53
C VAL A 173 -18.58 0.76 -0.73
N VAL A 174 -18.37 0.86 0.58
CA VAL A 174 -19.07 1.81 1.44
C VAL A 174 -18.10 2.79 2.09
N ASN A 175 -18.43 4.07 2.04
CA ASN A 175 -17.70 5.14 2.69
C ASN A 175 -18.58 5.77 3.77
N HIS A 176 -18.10 5.74 5.03
CA HIS A 176 -18.80 6.28 6.21
C HIS A 176 -20.32 6.00 6.20
N PRO A 177 -20.75 4.73 6.07
CA PRO A 177 -22.15 4.38 5.80
C PRO A 177 -23.08 4.81 6.94
N SER A 178 -24.33 5.11 6.61
CA SER A 178 -25.37 5.46 7.58
C SER A 178 -26.61 4.57 7.46
N PHE A 179 -27.41 4.54 8.53
CA PHE A 179 -28.77 3.98 8.56
C PHE A 179 -28.94 2.50 8.17
N PHE A 180 -27.86 1.73 8.08
CA PHE A 180 -27.94 0.29 7.88
C PHE A 180 -28.12 -0.46 9.21
N THR A 181 -28.71 -1.66 9.14
CA THR A 181 -28.86 -2.56 10.29
C THR A 181 -27.82 -3.68 10.23
N ILE A 182 -27.51 -4.25 11.40
CA ILE A 182 -26.64 -5.41 11.47
C ILE A 182 -27.24 -6.64 10.76
N GLU A 183 -28.57 -6.75 10.71
CA GLU A 183 -29.26 -7.79 9.92
C GLU A 183 -29.01 -7.64 8.42
N GLU A 184 -28.91 -6.42 7.90
CA GLU A 184 -28.51 -6.19 6.50
C GLU A 184 -27.08 -6.66 6.24
N VAL A 185 -26.16 -6.54 7.22
CA VAL A 185 -24.80 -7.10 7.11
C VAL A 185 -24.81 -8.63 7.15
N LYS A 186 -25.60 -9.23 8.05
CA LYS A 186 -25.74 -10.70 8.15
C LYS A 186 -26.37 -11.31 6.90
N ALA A 187 -27.20 -10.55 6.18
CA ALA A 187 -27.87 -10.98 4.97
C ALA A 187 -26.94 -11.06 3.75
N LEU A 188 -25.70 -10.52 3.83
CA LEU A 188 -24.71 -10.69 2.77
C LEU A 188 -24.48 -12.18 2.52
N ARG A 189 -24.68 -12.60 1.28
CA ARG A 189 -24.65 -14.01 0.91
C ARG A 189 -23.21 -14.46 0.68
N THR A 190 -22.84 -15.62 1.22
CA THR A 190 -21.54 -16.25 0.96
C THR A 190 -21.70 -17.61 0.31
N GLY A 191 -20.73 -18.02 -0.50
CA GLY A 191 -20.76 -19.27 -1.25
C GLY A 191 -19.37 -19.85 -1.47
N THR A 192 -19.26 -21.19 -1.51
CA THR A 192 -18.00 -21.96 -1.48
C THR A 192 -17.41 -22.29 -2.85
N THR A 193 -17.97 -21.78 -3.96
CA THR A 193 -17.44 -22.04 -5.31
C THR A 193 -17.45 -20.81 -6.22
N VAL A 194 -16.49 -20.78 -7.16
CA VAL A 194 -16.15 -19.68 -8.09
C VAL A 194 -17.31 -19.28 -9.04
N ARG A 195 -18.44 -19.98 -9.03
CA ARG A 195 -19.66 -19.61 -9.78
C ARG A 195 -20.94 -19.58 -8.93
N GLY A 196 -20.81 -19.21 -7.66
CA GLY A 196 -21.92 -18.96 -6.73
C GLY A 196 -21.54 -17.96 -5.62
N GLY A 197 -20.81 -16.91 -6.03
CA GLY A 197 -19.70 -16.26 -5.31
C GLY A 197 -19.94 -15.50 -4.01
N LEU A 198 -18.79 -15.09 -3.44
CA LEU A 198 -18.62 -14.20 -2.28
C LEU A 198 -19.30 -12.85 -2.54
N SER A 199 -19.87 -12.20 -1.52
CA SER A 199 -20.23 -10.77 -1.55
C SER A 199 -18.98 -9.92 -1.20
N PRO A 200 -18.26 -9.34 -2.17
CA PRO A 200 -17.04 -8.58 -1.90
C PRO A 200 -17.40 -7.16 -1.48
N ILE A 201 -17.01 -6.76 -0.27
CA ILE A 201 -17.25 -5.41 0.26
C ILE A 201 -16.01 -4.73 0.83
N ALA A 202 -15.73 -3.48 0.43
CA ALA A 202 -14.76 -2.62 1.12
C ALA A 202 -15.47 -1.55 1.96
N ILE A 203 -14.94 -1.25 3.14
CA ILE A 203 -15.44 -0.27 4.11
C ILE A 203 -14.35 0.76 4.40
N PHE A 204 -14.60 2.02 4.09
CA PHE A 204 -13.74 3.15 4.44
C PHE A 204 -14.41 3.99 5.52
N ALA A 205 -13.89 3.89 6.74
CA ALA A 205 -14.47 4.47 7.93
C ALA A 205 -13.65 5.66 8.45
N ALA A 206 -14.35 6.62 9.05
CA ALA A 206 -13.72 7.67 9.83
C ALA A 206 -13.31 7.15 11.21
N GLU A 207 -12.34 7.81 11.85
CA GLU A 207 -11.95 7.49 13.23
C GLU A 207 -13.04 7.93 14.21
N THR A 208 -13.54 9.16 14.08
CA THR A 208 -14.54 9.74 14.98
C THR A 208 -15.84 9.97 14.23
N ASP A 209 -16.71 8.97 14.22
CA ASP A 209 -18.00 8.98 13.50
C ASP A 209 -19.17 8.75 14.47
N ASP A 210 -20.11 9.68 14.54
CA ASP A 210 -21.29 9.61 15.40
C ASP A 210 -22.40 8.68 14.85
N ILE A 211 -22.31 8.31 13.56
CA ILE A 211 -23.31 7.53 12.84
C ILE A 211 -22.83 6.09 12.60
N PHE A 212 -21.55 5.93 12.29
CA PHE A 212 -20.87 4.64 12.20
C PHE A 212 -19.74 4.53 13.25
N PRO A 213 -20.10 4.52 14.55
CA PRO A 213 -19.12 4.51 15.63
C PRO A 213 -18.28 3.24 15.64
N GLU A 214 -17.12 3.29 16.30
CA GLU A 214 -16.19 2.16 16.37
C GLU A 214 -16.88 0.86 16.79
N ALA A 215 -17.74 0.86 17.81
CA ALA A 215 -18.44 -0.34 18.26
C ALA A 215 -19.24 -1.00 17.13
N LYS A 216 -20.02 -0.23 16.37
CA LYS A 216 -20.81 -0.73 15.24
C LYS A 216 -19.92 -1.17 14.08
N ARG A 217 -18.79 -0.49 13.86
CA ARG A 217 -17.78 -0.90 12.87
C ARG A 217 -17.17 -2.26 13.22
N ARG A 218 -16.72 -2.45 14.46
CA ARG A 218 -16.17 -3.73 14.94
C ARG A 218 -17.18 -4.86 14.81
N GLU A 219 -18.42 -4.62 15.21
CA GLU A 219 -19.50 -5.61 15.03
C GLU A 219 -19.72 -5.98 13.55
N THR A 220 -19.66 -5.00 12.65
CA THR A 220 -19.73 -5.23 11.21
C THR A 220 -18.56 -6.09 10.72
N GLU A 221 -17.33 -5.78 11.14
CA GLU A 221 -16.12 -6.55 10.81
C GLU A 221 -16.22 -8.02 11.30
N ASP A 222 -16.69 -8.22 12.53
CA ASP A 222 -16.87 -9.54 13.13
C ASP A 222 -17.90 -10.38 12.36
N ILE A 223 -18.99 -9.75 11.91
CA ILE A 223 -20.01 -10.44 11.13
C ILE A 223 -19.50 -10.78 9.74
N LEU A 224 -18.83 -9.85 9.06
CA LEU A 224 -18.23 -10.10 7.74
C LEU A 224 -17.23 -11.26 7.79
N LYS A 225 -16.42 -11.32 8.86
CA LYS A 225 -15.53 -12.45 9.13
C LYS A 225 -16.32 -13.73 9.38
N LYS A 226 -17.35 -13.69 10.22
CA LYS A 226 -18.18 -14.87 10.58
C LYS A 226 -18.90 -15.47 9.38
N ILE A 227 -19.46 -14.65 8.50
CA ILE A 227 -20.17 -15.13 7.31
C ILE A 227 -19.20 -15.59 6.21
N GLY A 228 -17.90 -15.26 6.30
CA GLY A 228 -16.89 -15.60 5.31
C GLY A 228 -16.95 -14.71 4.06
N ALA A 229 -17.34 -13.45 4.21
CA ALA A 229 -17.32 -12.49 3.10
C ALA A 229 -15.87 -12.19 2.69
N ALA A 230 -15.66 -11.81 1.42
CA ALA A 230 -14.43 -11.13 1.04
C ALA A 230 -14.56 -9.66 1.43
N TRP A 231 -13.76 -9.20 2.40
CA TRP A 231 -13.91 -7.83 2.88
C TRP A 231 -12.59 -7.14 3.17
N TRP A 232 -12.63 -5.81 3.06
CA TRP A 232 -11.55 -4.91 3.46
C TRP A 232 -12.16 -3.78 4.29
N CYS A 233 -11.65 -3.52 5.49
CA CYS A 233 -11.97 -2.31 6.25
C CYS A 233 -10.72 -1.44 6.45
N SER A 234 -10.85 -0.12 6.37
CA SER A 234 -9.82 0.83 6.78
C SER A 234 -10.41 2.02 7.51
N THR A 235 -9.76 2.40 8.60
CA THR A 235 -10.11 3.54 9.44
C THR A 235 -9.03 4.60 9.32
N PHE A 236 -9.42 5.86 9.12
CA PHE A 236 -8.49 6.97 8.92
C PHE A 236 -8.43 7.89 10.15
N ALA A 237 -7.26 7.97 10.78
CA ALA A 237 -7.04 8.83 11.95
C ALA A 237 -7.29 10.32 11.65
N GLY A 238 -7.88 11.03 12.61
CA GLY A 238 -8.20 12.46 12.51
C GLY A 238 -9.32 12.79 11.54
N THR A 239 -10.19 11.84 11.21
CA THR A 239 -11.31 12.06 10.29
C THR A 239 -12.67 11.90 10.95
N GLN A 240 -13.67 12.58 10.39
CA GLN A 240 -15.06 12.54 10.82
C GLN A 240 -15.98 12.01 9.71
N HIS A 241 -17.25 11.84 10.03
CA HIS A 241 -18.27 11.46 9.05
C HIS A 241 -18.17 12.31 7.78
N SER A 242 -18.30 11.69 6.60
CA SER A 242 -18.17 12.35 5.28
C SER A 242 -16.76 12.78 4.83
N PHE A 243 -15.68 12.39 5.53
CA PHE A 243 -14.30 12.75 5.16
C PHE A 243 -13.94 12.49 3.69
N SER A 244 -14.46 11.41 3.10
CA SER A 244 -14.10 10.98 1.74
C SER A 244 -14.92 11.64 0.62
N ILE A 245 -15.92 12.45 0.96
CA ILE A 245 -16.77 13.15 -0.02
C ILE A 245 -16.88 14.65 0.24
N ARG A 246 -16.99 15.09 1.50
CA ARG A 246 -17.12 16.51 1.88
C ARG A 246 -15.96 17.02 2.73
N GLY A 247 -14.95 16.18 2.97
CA GLY A 247 -13.77 16.57 3.73
C GLY A 247 -13.06 17.77 3.10
N ASP A 248 -12.55 18.67 3.95
CA ASP A 248 -11.70 19.78 3.53
C ASP A 248 -10.35 19.25 3.02
N LEU A 249 -10.14 19.40 1.71
CA LEU A 249 -8.92 18.94 1.05
C LEU A 249 -7.71 19.86 1.31
N SER A 250 -7.91 21.01 1.98
CA SER A 250 -6.81 21.85 2.47
C SER A 250 -6.14 21.24 3.71
N ASP A 251 -6.90 20.49 4.53
CA ASP A 251 -6.34 19.68 5.60
C ASP A 251 -5.64 18.46 5.02
N ARG A 252 -4.32 18.38 5.26
CA ARG A 252 -3.47 17.29 4.76
C ARG A 252 -3.94 15.90 5.21
N LYS A 253 -4.46 15.75 6.43
CA LYS A 253 -4.92 14.46 6.97
C LYS A 253 -6.21 14.02 6.27
N VAL A 254 -7.16 14.94 6.15
CA VAL A 254 -8.45 14.69 5.50
C VAL A 254 -8.26 14.43 4.01
N ARG A 255 -7.42 15.21 3.32
CA ARG A 255 -7.06 14.96 1.92
C ARG A 255 -6.44 13.59 1.73
N PHE A 256 -5.44 13.23 2.56
CA PHE A 256 -4.81 11.92 2.48
C PHE A 256 -5.83 10.79 2.67
N ALA A 257 -6.73 10.93 3.63
CA ALA A 257 -7.78 9.94 3.88
C ALA A 257 -8.78 9.84 2.72
N ALA A 258 -9.27 10.97 2.19
CA ALA A 258 -10.20 11.01 1.07
C ALA A 258 -9.60 10.41 -0.21
N GLU A 259 -8.36 10.78 -0.53
CA GLU A 259 -7.62 10.21 -1.67
C GLU A 259 -7.35 8.71 -1.48
N SER A 260 -7.04 8.28 -0.25
CA SER A 260 -6.82 6.87 0.06
C SER A 260 -8.10 6.04 -0.07
N ALA A 261 -9.25 6.56 0.36
CA ALA A 261 -10.55 5.91 0.21
C ALA A 261 -10.94 5.77 -1.28
N LEU A 262 -10.75 6.83 -2.08
CA LEU A 262 -10.97 6.80 -3.53
C LEU A 262 -10.07 5.76 -4.22
N ASN A 263 -8.76 5.81 -3.95
CA ASN A 263 -7.80 4.88 -4.53
C ASN A 263 -8.08 3.44 -4.09
N GLY A 264 -8.47 3.24 -2.84
CA GLY A 264 -8.86 1.93 -2.34
C GLY A 264 -10.08 1.37 -3.04
N ALA A 265 -11.13 2.17 -3.22
CA ALA A 265 -12.31 1.79 -3.99
C ALA A 265 -11.95 1.39 -5.43
N ILE A 266 -11.07 2.15 -6.10
CA ILE A 266 -10.61 1.83 -7.46
C ILE A 266 -9.89 0.49 -7.49
N ILE A 267 -9.00 0.21 -6.52
CA ILE A 267 -8.29 -1.07 -6.47
C ILE A 267 -9.27 -2.22 -6.22
N TRP A 268 -10.21 -2.05 -5.29
CA TRP A 268 -11.25 -3.03 -5.00
C TRP A 268 -12.04 -3.41 -6.25
N PHE A 269 -12.53 -2.43 -7.00
CA PHE A 269 -13.27 -2.69 -8.23
C PHE A 269 -12.41 -3.32 -9.33
N LYS A 270 -11.14 -2.96 -9.47
CA LYS A 270 -10.23 -3.61 -10.43
C LYS A 270 -10.03 -5.10 -10.15
N GLU A 271 -9.97 -5.48 -8.88
CA GLU A 271 -9.86 -6.87 -8.46
C GLU A 271 -11.13 -7.66 -8.79
N PHE A 272 -12.28 -7.16 -8.34
CA PHE A 272 -13.51 -7.96 -8.37
C PHE A 272 -14.31 -7.85 -9.67
N LEU A 273 -14.10 -6.83 -10.51
CA LEU A 273 -14.91 -6.58 -11.71
C LEU A 273 -14.17 -6.81 -13.05
N SER A 274 -12.84 -7.02 -13.05
CA SER A 274 -12.07 -7.17 -14.30
C SER A 274 -12.08 -8.61 -14.83
N LYS A 275 -12.74 -8.84 -15.97
CA LYS A 275 -12.86 -10.17 -16.61
C LYS A 275 -11.56 -10.77 -17.17
N LYS A 276 -10.45 -10.02 -17.25
CA LYS A 276 -9.17 -10.52 -17.80
C LYS A 276 -8.40 -11.47 -16.86
N MET A 277 -8.85 -11.66 -15.61
CA MET A 277 -8.13 -12.45 -14.58
C MET A 277 -8.86 -13.74 -14.15
N ILE A 278 -9.78 -14.28 -14.97
CA ILE A 278 -10.59 -15.43 -14.58
C ILE A 278 -9.86 -16.79 -14.76
N ASN A 279 -8.66 -16.85 -15.36
CA ASN A 279 -7.96 -18.11 -15.67
C ASN A 279 -6.77 -18.52 -14.78
N SER A 280 -6.53 -17.91 -13.62
CA SER A 280 -5.48 -18.37 -12.69
C SER A 280 -6.03 -18.82 -11.33
N SER A 281 -5.49 -19.95 -10.85
CA SER A 281 -5.93 -20.72 -9.68
C SER A 281 -5.82 -19.96 -8.34
N TRP A 282 -6.74 -20.30 -7.44
CA TRP A 282 -7.05 -19.70 -6.14
C TRP A 282 -5.87 -19.44 -5.17
N PRO A 283 -4.78 -20.23 -5.12
CA PRO A 283 -3.65 -19.95 -4.21
C PRO A 283 -2.86 -18.68 -4.56
N SER A 284 -2.95 -18.20 -5.80
CA SER A 284 -2.30 -16.93 -6.22
C SER A 284 -3.05 -15.68 -5.71
N ARG A 285 -4.28 -15.84 -5.22
CA ARG A 285 -5.19 -14.72 -4.91
C ARG A 285 -5.10 -14.23 -3.46
N ILE A 286 -4.62 -15.04 -2.53
CA ILE A 286 -4.27 -14.57 -1.17
C ILE A 286 -3.06 -13.62 -1.21
N LEU A 287 -2.18 -13.76 -2.21
CA LEU A 287 -1.06 -12.83 -2.43
C LEU A 287 -1.49 -11.45 -2.96
N GLN A 288 -2.73 -11.31 -3.49
CA GLN A 288 -3.26 -10.04 -3.97
C GLN A 288 -4.28 -9.40 -3.00
N LEU A 289 -4.95 -10.18 -2.13
CA LEU A 289 -5.88 -9.67 -1.12
C LEU A 289 -5.27 -9.41 0.27
N GLY A 290 -4.00 -9.79 0.50
CA GLY A 290 -3.20 -9.25 1.61
C GLY A 290 -2.71 -7.80 1.35
N ALA A 291 -3.03 -7.27 0.18
CA ALA A 291 -2.81 -5.88 -0.19
C ALA A 291 -4.13 -5.12 0.00
N ILE A 292 -3.99 -3.93 0.59
CA ILE A 292 -4.94 -2.82 0.74
C ILE A 292 -5.89 -3.03 1.92
N GLY A 293 -5.71 -2.45 3.12
CA GLY A 293 -5.01 -1.23 3.55
C GLY A 293 -3.49 -1.29 3.73
N ALA A 294 -2.88 -2.44 3.41
CA ALA A 294 -1.43 -2.61 3.27
C ALA A 294 -0.95 -2.61 1.80
N GLY A 295 -1.77 -2.17 0.84
CA GLY A 295 -1.61 -2.54 -0.59
C GLY A 295 -0.95 -1.48 -1.44
N THR A 296 -1.13 -0.21 -1.11
CA THR A 296 -0.25 0.83 -1.62
C THR A 296 1.17 0.59 -1.11
N SER A 297 1.36 0.13 0.13
CA SER A 297 2.68 -0.25 0.65
C SER A 297 3.19 -1.56 0.06
N VAL A 298 2.40 -2.61 -0.13
CA VAL A 298 2.86 -3.90 -0.71
C VAL A 298 3.11 -3.78 -2.22
N ALA A 299 2.21 -3.18 -3.00
CA ALA A 299 2.46 -2.95 -4.43
C ALA A 299 3.58 -1.92 -4.64
N ALA A 300 3.65 -0.82 -3.86
CA ALA A 300 4.80 0.08 -3.93
C ALA A 300 6.08 -0.57 -3.40
N PHE A 301 5.99 -1.52 -2.47
CA PHE A 301 7.13 -2.33 -2.02
C PHE A 301 7.62 -3.19 -3.18
N PHE A 302 6.75 -3.97 -3.83
CA PHE A 302 7.15 -4.83 -4.95
C PHE A 302 7.60 -4.01 -6.18
N ILE A 303 6.98 -2.87 -6.46
CA ILE A 303 7.42 -1.94 -7.52
C ILE A 303 8.74 -1.26 -7.15
N GLY A 304 8.85 -0.79 -5.91
CA GLY A 304 10.02 -0.06 -5.39
C GLY A 304 11.24 -0.97 -5.26
N THR A 305 11.02 -2.26 -5.02
CA THR A 305 12.07 -3.28 -4.87
C THR A 305 12.19 -4.21 -6.07
N LYS A 306 11.47 -3.96 -7.18
CA LYS A 306 11.46 -4.84 -8.38
C LYS A 306 12.83 -5.09 -9.01
N HIS A 307 13.79 -4.22 -8.70
CA HIS A 307 15.16 -4.32 -9.20
C HIS A 307 16.11 -5.03 -8.23
N CYS A 308 15.62 -5.46 -7.07
CA CYS A 308 16.33 -6.34 -6.15
C CYS A 308 16.06 -7.80 -6.53
N GLU A 309 17.12 -8.53 -6.84
CA GLU A 309 17.09 -9.95 -7.18
C GLU A 309 17.42 -10.78 -5.95
N ILE A 310 16.66 -11.85 -5.71
CA ILE A 310 16.97 -12.82 -4.66
C ILE A 310 17.63 -14.02 -5.30
N VAL A 311 18.84 -14.33 -4.87
CA VAL A 311 19.56 -15.57 -5.22
C VAL A 311 19.34 -16.56 -4.09
N ASP A 312 18.58 -17.62 -4.38
CA ASP A 312 18.20 -18.65 -3.43
C ASP A 312 17.90 -19.97 -4.17
N PRO A 313 18.50 -21.12 -3.78
CA PRO A 313 19.55 -21.24 -2.78
C PRO A 313 20.89 -20.70 -3.26
N LEU A 314 21.73 -20.30 -2.32
CA LEU A 314 23.15 -20.06 -2.57
C LEU A 314 23.88 -21.38 -2.81
N ASP A 315 24.79 -21.41 -3.79
CA ASP A 315 25.62 -22.57 -4.05
C ASP A 315 26.90 -22.53 -3.18
N PRO A 316 27.10 -23.48 -2.25
CA PRO A 316 28.27 -23.50 -1.38
C PRO A 316 29.62 -23.61 -2.11
N GLN A 317 29.63 -24.05 -3.38
CA GLN A 317 30.87 -24.16 -4.16
C GLN A 317 31.30 -22.81 -4.74
N SER A 318 30.37 -21.99 -5.20
CA SER A 318 30.67 -20.68 -5.78
C SER A 318 30.73 -19.56 -4.73
N GLU A 319 30.07 -19.72 -3.57
CA GLU A 319 29.98 -18.68 -2.56
C GLU A 319 31.15 -18.69 -1.54
N PRO A 320 31.98 -17.63 -1.47
CA PRO A 320 33.15 -17.59 -0.58
C PRO A 320 32.81 -17.72 0.90
N LEU A 321 31.62 -17.26 1.32
CA LEU A 321 31.25 -17.21 2.72
C LEU A 321 31.13 -18.59 3.36
N PHE A 322 30.67 -19.62 2.62
CA PHE A 322 30.65 -21.02 3.07
C PHE A 322 32.05 -21.60 3.30
N LYS A 323 33.08 -21.03 2.66
CA LYS A 323 34.47 -21.46 2.78
C LYS A 323 35.24 -20.67 3.85
N SER A 324 34.62 -19.63 4.41
CA SER A 324 35.26 -18.76 5.40
C SER A 324 35.59 -19.49 6.70
N SER A 325 36.66 -19.05 7.37
CA SER A 325 37.00 -19.53 8.72
C SER A 325 35.88 -19.21 9.72
N TRP A 326 35.18 -18.09 9.54
CA TRP A 326 34.04 -17.70 10.38
C TRP A 326 32.87 -18.67 10.29
N TYR A 327 32.55 -19.17 9.08
CA TYR A 327 31.47 -20.13 8.90
C TYR A 327 31.78 -21.44 9.64
N LYS A 328 33.01 -21.95 9.50
CA LYS A 328 33.45 -23.15 10.23
C LYS A 328 33.50 -22.94 11.74
N LEU A 329 33.91 -21.74 12.19
CA LEU A 329 34.01 -21.42 13.61
C LEU A 329 32.65 -21.40 14.30
N TYR A 330 31.64 -20.80 13.67
CA TYR A 330 30.31 -20.64 14.27
C TYR A 330 29.31 -21.73 13.89
N ASN A 331 29.61 -22.53 12.86
CA ASN A 331 28.84 -23.70 12.46
C ASN A 331 29.71 -24.97 12.45
N PRO A 332 30.25 -25.41 13.60
CA PRO A 332 31.22 -26.51 13.65
C PRO A 332 30.66 -27.84 13.15
N HIS A 333 29.34 -28.05 13.29
CA HIS A 333 28.64 -29.26 12.81
C HIS A 333 28.17 -29.15 11.36
N ASN A 334 28.47 -28.04 10.68
CA ASN A 334 28.04 -27.78 9.31
C ASN A 334 26.52 -27.94 9.12
N ASN A 335 25.74 -27.50 10.11
CA ASN A 335 24.28 -27.53 10.05
C ASN A 335 23.79 -26.74 8.85
N LYS A 336 22.80 -27.29 8.14
CA LYS A 336 22.26 -26.68 6.92
C LYS A 336 21.71 -25.28 7.22
N PRO A 337 22.28 -24.22 6.63
CA PRO A 337 21.82 -22.87 6.89
C PRO A 337 20.59 -22.53 6.04
N LEU A 338 19.82 -21.54 6.47
CA LEU A 338 19.12 -20.67 5.53
C LEU A 338 20.17 -19.85 4.80
N SER A 339 20.19 -19.94 3.47
CA SER A 339 21.18 -19.26 2.65
C SER A 339 20.52 -18.52 1.47
N ASP A 340 20.62 -17.20 1.46
CA ASP A 340 20.15 -16.36 0.35
C ASP A 340 21.02 -15.10 0.17
N ALA A 341 20.87 -14.45 -0.99
CA ALA A 341 21.42 -13.12 -1.18
C ALA A 341 20.44 -12.19 -1.90
N CYS A 342 20.38 -10.94 -1.46
CA CYS A 342 19.68 -9.86 -2.15
C CYS A 342 20.70 -9.03 -2.95
N VAL A 343 20.51 -8.93 -4.27
CA VAL A 343 21.43 -8.26 -5.21
C VAL A 343 20.76 -7.08 -5.90
N ARG A 344 21.47 -5.95 -6.03
CA ARG A 344 20.95 -4.73 -6.66
C ARG A 344 22.05 -3.98 -7.43
N LYS A 345 21.88 -3.83 -8.75
CA LYS A 345 22.81 -3.10 -9.63
C LYS A 345 22.42 -1.64 -9.87
N ILE A 346 23.25 -0.69 -9.47
CA ILE A 346 23.00 0.76 -9.61
C ILE A 346 23.95 1.39 -10.62
N PRO A 347 23.47 2.10 -11.66
CA PRO A 347 24.33 2.84 -12.56
C PRO A 347 25.22 3.87 -11.83
N LEU A 348 26.50 3.95 -12.20
CA LEU A 348 27.48 4.84 -11.56
C LEU A 348 26.99 6.30 -11.51
N ARG A 349 26.33 6.76 -12.57
CA ARG A 349 25.79 8.13 -12.67
C ARG A 349 24.76 8.52 -11.60
N LEU A 350 24.23 7.56 -10.85
CA LEU A 350 23.24 7.79 -9.78
C LEU A 350 23.88 7.85 -8.38
N LEU A 351 25.16 7.50 -8.26
CA LEU A 351 25.89 7.42 -7.00
C LEU A 351 26.72 8.68 -6.77
N LYS A 352 27.00 8.96 -5.50
CA LYS A 352 27.83 10.12 -5.13
C LYS A 352 29.24 9.97 -5.72
N TYR A 353 29.78 11.04 -6.29
CA TYR A 353 31.06 10.99 -6.99
C TYR A 353 32.26 10.74 -6.05
N ASP A 354 32.25 11.31 -4.85
CA ASP A 354 33.33 11.18 -3.86
C ASP A 354 33.54 9.71 -3.42
N ILE A 355 32.45 8.97 -3.17
CA ILE A 355 32.53 7.55 -2.81
C ILE A 355 32.94 6.66 -4.00
N LEU A 356 32.59 7.05 -5.23
CA LEU A 356 33.02 6.33 -6.44
C LEU A 356 34.50 6.57 -6.75
N LEU A 357 34.99 7.79 -6.55
CA LEU A 357 36.40 8.13 -6.72
C LEU A 357 37.26 7.39 -5.69
N ASP A 358 36.81 7.34 -4.43
CA ASP A 358 37.44 6.56 -3.37
C ASP A 358 37.49 5.06 -3.74
N ALA A 359 36.36 4.48 -4.14
CA ALA A 359 36.30 3.08 -4.58
C ALA A 359 37.21 2.79 -5.80
N LYS A 360 37.29 3.72 -6.76
CA LYS A 360 38.21 3.60 -7.91
C LYS A 360 39.68 3.57 -7.49
N ASN A 361 40.01 4.21 -6.37
CA ASN A 361 41.35 4.23 -5.78
C ASN A 361 41.54 3.09 -4.75
N GLY A 362 40.61 2.14 -4.64
CA GLY A 362 40.69 1.01 -3.71
C GLY A 362 40.25 1.33 -2.27
N GLY A 363 39.57 2.45 -2.05
CA GLY A 363 39.08 2.85 -0.73
C GLY A 363 37.72 2.23 -0.35
N PRO A 364 37.36 2.22 0.95
CA PRO A 364 36.18 1.55 1.48
C PRO A 364 34.90 2.41 1.52
N LYS A 365 34.96 3.71 1.17
CA LYS A 365 33.84 4.64 1.43
C LYS A 365 32.53 4.19 0.79
N LEU A 366 32.57 3.42 -0.29
CA LEU A 366 31.39 2.87 -0.95
C LEU A 366 30.69 1.79 -0.10
N VAL A 367 31.42 0.80 0.42
CA VAL A 367 30.84 -0.25 1.28
C VAL A 367 30.50 0.28 2.67
N GLU A 368 31.28 1.23 3.20
CA GLU A 368 30.95 1.95 4.43
C GLU A 368 29.65 2.73 4.27
N SER A 369 29.50 3.51 3.20
CA SER A 369 28.26 4.26 2.92
C SER A 369 27.05 3.32 2.79
N PHE A 370 27.25 2.14 2.23
CA PHE A 370 26.20 1.12 2.13
C PHE A 370 25.80 0.59 3.51
N ALA A 371 26.76 0.17 4.33
CA ALA A 371 26.51 -0.30 5.70
C ALA A 371 25.90 0.79 6.60
N GLN A 372 26.38 2.05 6.51
CA GLN A 372 25.77 3.20 7.18
C GLN A 372 24.29 3.36 6.80
N GLY A 373 23.96 3.16 5.52
CA GLY A 373 22.57 3.17 5.06
C GLY A 373 21.76 1.99 5.60
N CYS A 374 22.37 0.81 5.72
CA CYS A 374 21.73 -0.37 6.32
C CYS A 374 21.38 -0.11 7.78
N PHE A 375 22.33 0.30 8.61
CA PHE A 375 22.09 0.40 10.04
C PHE A 375 21.51 1.74 10.50
N GLY A 376 21.83 2.85 9.82
CA GLY A 376 21.44 4.22 10.22
C GLY A 376 20.38 4.91 9.35
N GLY A 377 19.83 4.25 8.32
CA GLY A 377 18.86 4.83 7.39
C GLY A 377 17.43 5.01 7.96
N TYR A 378 16.56 5.75 7.26
CA TYR A 378 15.20 6.15 7.71
C TYR A 378 14.24 5.03 8.15
N THR A 379 14.51 3.75 7.86
CA THR A 379 13.69 2.61 8.29
C THR A 379 14.28 1.85 9.49
N SER A 380 15.40 2.29 10.07
CA SER A 380 16.06 1.64 11.21
C SER A 380 15.39 1.94 12.56
N THR A 381 14.05 2.04 12.61
CA THR A 381 13.28 2.07 13.86
C THR A 381 12.85 0.65 14.26
N ALA A 382 13.78 -0.30 14.21
CA ALA A 382 13.65 -1.52 14.98
C ALA A 382 14.23 -1.24 16.38
N SER A 383 13.32 -1.00 17.33
CA SER A 383 13.53 -0.96 18.79
C SER A 383 14.65 -0.06 19.33
N THR A 384 14.35 1.21 19.62
CA THR A 384 15.11 1.99 20.62
C THR A 384 14.21 2.76 21.58
N SER A 385 13.07 2.18 21.94
CA SER A 385 12.34 2.54 23.17
C SER A 385 12.03 1.24 23.90
N GLU A 386 12.51 1.14 25.15
CA GLU A 386 12.35 0.02 26.09
C GLU A 386 13.29 -1.18 25.92
N VAL A 387 14.57 -1.03 26.29
CA VAL A 387 15.25 -1.80 27.38
C VAL A 387 16.51 -1.00 27.73
N ALA A 388 16.37 0.04 28.53
CA ALA A 388 17.49 0.74 29.16
C ALA A 388 17.22 0.85 30.67
N ALA A 389 17.06 -0.31 31.31
CA ALA A 389 17.04 -0.42 32.77
C ALA A 389 17.33 -1.87 33.21
N SER A 390 18.55 -2.37 32.98
CA SER A 390 19.12 -3.40 33.87
C SER A 390 20.66 -3.39 33.83
N SER A 391 21.20 -2.83 34.91
CA SER A 391 22.42 -3.17 35.64
C SER A 391 23.73 -3.58 34.91
N THR A 392 24.77 -2.81 35.28
CA THR A 392 26.22 -3.12 35.46
C THR A 392 27.24 -2.89 34.33
N PRO A 393 28.50 -2.50 34.67
CA PRO A 393 29.37 -1.70 33.81
C PRO A 393 30.62 -2.42 33.26
N ALA A 394 30.97 -2.16 32.00
CA ALA A 394 32.33 -1.94 31.45
C ALA A 394 32.22 -1.60 29.95
N PRO A 395 32.96 -0.62 29.38
CA PRO A 395 32.99 -0.36 27.93
C PRO A 395 34.26 -0.94 27.29
N PRO A 396 34.16 -1.99 26.44
CA PRO A 396 34.48 -1.90 25.00
C PRO A 396 33.64 -2.92 24.18
N PRO A 397 33.69 -3.08 22.83
CA PRO A 397 34.12 -2.25 21.68
C PRO A 397 33.24 -1.02 21.43
N GLN A 398 33.50 -0.24 20.38
CA GLN A 398 32.62 0.89 19.99
C GLN A 398 31.20 0.38 19.77
N HIS A 399 30.34 0.65 20.74
CA HIS A 399 28.98 0.16 20.78
C HIS A 399 28.10 1.23 20.11
N LEU A 400 27.64 0.94 18.89
CA LEU A 400 26.85 1.88 18.11
C LEU A 400 25.38 1.70 18.45
N TRP A 401 24.78 2.75 18.97
CA TRP A 401 23.37 2.78 19.40
C TRP A 401 22.58 3.87 18.71
N THR A 402 23.15 5.06 18.57
CA THR A 402 22.45 6.20 17.99
C THR A 402 22.57 6.22 16.47
N GLN A 403 21.56 6.78 15.80
CA GLN A 403 21.59 6.95 14.35
C GLN A 403 22.82 7.72 13.88
N SER A 404 23.25 8.74 14.62
CA SER A 404 24.46 9.51 14.31
C SER A 404 25.73 8.65 14.40
N GLN A 405 25.84 7.78 15.40
CA GLN A 405 26.94 6.82 15.52
C GLN A 405 26.95 5.82 14.35
N LEU A 406 25.78 5.32 13.95
CA LEU A 406 25.63 4.38 12.84
C LEU A 406 25.97 5.02 11.49
N LEU A 407 25.59 6.28 11.27
CA LEU A 407 25.86 6.99 10.02
C LEU A 407 27.30 7.51 9.89
N SER A 408 28.05 7.62 10.99
CA SER A 408 29.44 8.10 11.00
C SER A 408 30.49 7.01 11.18
N SER A 409 30.07 5.78 11.48
CA SER A 409 31.00 4.67 11.71
C SER A 409 31.66 4.16 10.43
N HIS A 410 32.91 3.72 10.60
CA HIS A 410 33.69 2.97 9.60
C HIS A 410 33.53 1.45 9.74
N TYR A 411 32.69 0.97 10.67
CA TYR A 411 32.42 -0.46 10.89
C TYR A 411 33.70 -1.30 10.93
N THR A 412 34.65 -0.90 11.79
CA THR A 412 35.90 -1.65 11.96
C THR A 412 35.63 -2.99 12.68
N PRO A 413 36.44 -4.04 12.42
CA PRO A 413 36.31 -5.31 13.13
C PRO A 413 36.27 -5.13 14.65
N GLY A 414 35.36 -5.86 15.30
CA GLY A 414 35.06 -5.72 16.72
C GLY A 414 33.90 -4.75 17.03
N THR A 415 33.49 -3.87 16.10
CA THR A 415 32.35 -2.97 16.32
C THR A 415 31.07 -3.75 16.64
N ILE A 416 30.36 -3.37 17.72
CA ILE A 416 29.06 -3.96 18.06
C ILE A 416 27.96 -2.98 17.68
N ILE A 417 26.93 -3.47 16.99
CA ILE A 417 25.84 -2.67 16.44
C ILE A 417 24.54 -3.07 17.13
N ALA A 418 23.95 -2.14 17.89
CA ALA A 418 22.66 -2.27 18.57
C ALA A 418 22.47 -3.60 19.32
N ASN A 419 23.52 -4.14 19.94
CA ASN A 419 23.50 -5.42 20.65
C ASN A 419 23.09 -6.66 19.79
N HIS A 420 23.11 -6.55 18.46
CA HIS A 420 22.65 -7.62 17.57
C HIS A 420 23.70 -8.07 16.56
N PHE A 421 24.63 -7.20 16.19
CA PHE A 421 25.67 -7.53 15.21
C PHE A 421 27.06 -7.27 15.75
N LEU A 422 28.01 -8.13 15.38
CA LEU A 422 29.44 -7.96 15.62
C LEU A 422 30.17 -7.92 14.28
N VAL A 423 30.89 -6.85 14.00
CA VAL A 423 31.71 -6.79 12.77
C VAL A 423 32.90 -7.75 12.91
N LEU A 424 33.00 -8.70 11.98
CA LEU A 424 34.06 -9.72 11.94
C LEU A 424 35.20 -9.32 10.99
N SER A 425 34.87 -8.76 9.83
CA SER A 425 35.87 -8.31 8.85
C SER A 425 35.38 -7.13 8.04
N HIS A 426 36.32 -6.30 7.59
CA HIS A 426 36.07 -5.14 6.75
C HIS A 426 37.17 -5.04 5.68
N THR A 427 36.76 -5.00 4.41
CA THR A 427 37.59 -4.82 3.22
C THR A 427 37.03 -3.66 2.40
N PRO A 428 37.75 -3.12 1.40
CA PRO A 428 37.23 -2.03 0.56
C PRO A 428 35.88 -2.31 -0.12
N THR A 429 35.50 -3.57 -0.30
CA THR A 429 34.27 -3.97 -1.01
C THR A 429 33.31 -4.81 -0.19
N SER A 430 33.66 -5.20 1.05
CA SER A 430 32.82 -6.08 1.89
C SER A 430 32.98 -5.80 3.39
N ILE A 431 31.87 -5.79 4.11
CA ILE A 431 31.77 -5.80 5.57
C ILE A 431 31.00 -7.06 5.99
N LEU A 432 31.64 -7.93 6.77
CA LEU A 432 31.04 -9.14 7.32
C LEU A 432 30.67 -8.92 8.78
N VAL A 433 29.44 -9.26 9.15
CA VAL A 433 28.96 -9.24 10.52
C VAL A 433 28.47 -10.61 10.96
N ARG A 434 28.66 -10.93 12.24
CA ARG A 434 27.97 -12.02 12.93
C ARG A 434 26.62 -11.51 13.43
N CYS A 435 25.58 -12.32 13.32
CA CYS A 435 24.22 -12.01 13.76
C CYS A 435 23.57 -13.18 14.51
N GLY A 436 22.33 -13.03 14.96
CA GLY A 436 21.61 -14.02 15.76
C GLY A 436 21.38 -13.55 17.19
N ALA A 437 21.66 -14.41 18.18
CA ALA A 437 21.60 -14.02 19.59
C ALA A 437 22.67 -12.96 19.94
N SER A 438 22.56 -12.33 21.12
CA SER A 438 23.40 -11.18 21.47
C SER A 438 24.90 -11.51 21.40
N PRO A 439 25.74 -10.58 20.89
CA PRO A 439 27.19 -10.67 20.99
C PRO A 439 27.72 -10.86 22.41
N PHE A 440 27.01 -10.44 23.44
CA PHE A 440 27.46 -10.54 24.84
C PHE A 440 27.23 -11.94 25.44
N ASP A 441 26.25 -12.70 24.96
CA ASP A 441 25.93 -14.02 25.52
C ASP A 441 27.05 -15.03 25.25
N SER A 442 27.70 -14.90 24.09
CA SER A 442 28.70 -15.86 23.59
C SER A 442 29.52 -15.23 22.47
N PRO A 443 30.46 -14.31 22.77
CA PRO A 443 31.16 -13.50 21.77
C PRO A 443 31.98 -14.33 20.78
N SER A 444 32.55 -15.44 21.25
CA SER A 444 33.49 -16.28 20.47
C SER A 444 33.02 -17.73 20.27
N SER A 445 31.96 -18.16 20.96
CA SER A 445 31.41 -19.52 20.88
C SER A 445 30.15 -19.56 20.01
N PRO A 446 29.84 -20.69 19.33
CA PRO A 446 28.60 -20.88 18.58
C PRO A 446 27.32 -20.65 19.41
N ARG A 447 26.26 -20.17 18.76
CA ARG A 447 24.96 -19.86 19.39
C ARG A 447 23.83 -20.73 18.83
N ALA A 448 22.78 -20.94 19.63
CA ALA A 448 21.57 -21.65 19.17
C ALA A 448 20.88 -20.94 17.98
N SER A 449 20.96 -19.61 17.96
CA SER A 449 20.61 -18.77 16.82
C SER A 449 21.87 -17.99 16.43
N ASP A 450 22.49 -18.39 15.32
CA ASP A 450 23.75 -17.83 14.84
C ASP A 450 23.67 -17.54 13.35
N GLY A 451 24.61 -16.75 12.86
CA GLY A 451 24.65 -16.45 11.45
C GLY A 451 25.76 -15.49 11.04
N LEU A 452 25.99 -15.50 9.73
CA LEU A 452 26.88 -14.60 9.03
C LEU A 452 26.07 -13.78 8.05
N PHE A 453 26.28 -12.47 8.08
CA PHE A 453 25.63 -11.53 7.19
C PHE A 453 26.67 -10.61 6.56
N GLU A 454 26.77 -10.61 5.23
CA GLU A 454 27.79 -9.86 4.50
C GLU A 454 27.15 -8.77 3.64
N PHE A 455 27.63 -7.54 3.80
CA PHE A 455 27.33 -6.40 2.94
C PHE A 455 28.48 -6.20 1.97
N SER A 456 28.23 -6.28 0.67
CA SER A 456 29.25 -5.97 -0.34
C SER A 456 28.76 -4.95 -1.37
N ALA A 457 29.71 -4.14 -1.85
CA ALA A 457 29.50 -3.14 -2.87
C ALA A 457 30.68 -3.15 -3.84
N VAL A 458 30.48 -3.72 -5.03
CA VAL A 458 31.54 -3.95 -6.01
C VAL A 458 31.28 -3.11 -7.27
N PRO A 459 32.13 -2.12 -7.59
CA PRO A 459 32.01 -1.35 -8.82
C PRO A 459 32.53 -2.13 -10.04
N ASP A 460 31.75 -2.13 -11.12
CA ASP A 460 32.18 -2.53 -12.46
C ASP A 460 32.22 -1.25 -13.31
N PHE A 461 33.40 -0.61 -13.36
CA PHE A 461 33.58 0.67 -14.05
C PHE A 461 33.42 0.55 -15.57
N ASP A 462 33.74 -0.61 -16.14
CA ASP A 462 33.64 -0.88 -17.56
C ASP A 462 32.17 -1.05 -17.99
N LYS A 463 31.36 -1.76 -17.19
CA LYS A 463 29.92 -1.92 -17.44
C LYS A 463 29.06 -0.79 -16.88
N GLY A 464 29.66 0.12 -16.12
CA GLY A 464 29.02 1.36 -15.67
C GLY A 464 28.03 1.20 -14.51
N TYR A 465 28.22 0.21 -13.63
CA TYR A 465 27.36 0.01 -12.45
C TYR A 465 28.14 -0.39 -11.19
N VAL A 466 27.51 -0.26 -10.03
CA VAL A 466 27.91 -0.93 -8.78
C VAL A 466 26.91 -2.03 -8.46
N GLU A 467 27.40 -3.22 -8.16
CA GLU A 467 26.60 -4.31 -7.61
C GLU A 467 26.64 -4.23 -6.08
N PHE A 468 25.49 -3.94 -5.48
CA PHE A 468 25.28 -4.04 -4.04
C PHE A 468 24.70 -5.42 -3.73
N ARG A 469 25.22 -6.10 -2.72
CA ARG A 469 24.80 -7.44 -2.34
C ARG A 469 24.75 -7.59 -0.82
N MET A 470 23.68 -8.22 -0.33
CA MET A 470 23.49 -8.61 1.07
C MET A 470 23.35 -10.13 1.13
N THR A 471 24.33 -10.81 1.69
CA THR A 471 24.40 -12.29 1.77
C THR A 471 24.04 -12.74 3.18
N SER A 472 23.12 -13.69 3.32
CA SER A 472 22.69 -14.22 4.63
C SER A 472 22.98 -15.71 4.74
N LEU A 473 23.63 -16.11 5.83
CA LEU A 473 23.72 -17.51 6.28
C LEU A 473 23.23 -17.57 7.74
N PHE A 474 22.05 -18.14 7.99
CA PHE A 474 21.54 -18.35 9.35
C PHE A 474 21.47 -19.84 9.67
N PHE A 475 21.94 -20.22 10.84
CA PHE A 475 22.03 -21.62 11.26
C PHE A 475 21.96 -21.74 12.78
N ASN A 476 21.76 -22.96 13.26
CA ASN A 476 22.00 -23.28 14.66
C ASN A 476 23.46 -23.70 14.80
N GLY A 477 24.26 -22.92 15.53
CA GLY A 477 25.68 -23.21 15.74
C GLY A 477 25.95 -24.23 16.85
N GLN A 478 24.97 -24.54 17.69
CA GLN A 478 25.11 -25.41 18.87
C GLN A 478 24.52 -26.80 18.70
N ALA A 479 23.61 -26.99 17.76
CA ALA A 479 22.99 -28.29 17.53
C ALA A 479 24.04 -29.27 16.98
N ASP A 480 24.20 -30.41 17.64
CA ASP A 480 25.09 -31.48 17.17
C ASP A 480 24.62 -32.04 15.82
N GLU A 481 23.30 -32.12 15.64
CA GLU A 481 22.65 -32.52 14.39
C GLU A 481 21.40 -31.66 14.14
N TRP A 482 21.22 -31.23 12.89
CA TRP A 482 20.03 -30.50 12.47
C TRP A 482 19.07 -31.41 11.68
N PRO A 483 17.79 -31.54 12.09
CA PRO A 483 16.88 -32.49 11.46
C PRO A 483 16.71 -32.28 9.95
N GLU A 484 16.75 -33.38 9.20
CA GLU A 484 16.55 -33.37 7.76
C GLU A 484 15.16 -32.80 7.42
N GLY A 485 15.11 -31.86 6.48
CA GLY A 485 13.87 -31.17 6.09
C GLY A 485 13.39 -30.07 7.05
N LYS A 486 14.02 -29.90 8.22
CA LYS A 486 13.74 -28.76 9.11
C LYS A 486 14.44 -27.51 8.58
N GLU A 487 13.67 -26.47 8.27
CA GLU A 487 14.24 -25.17 7.91
C GLU A 487 14.46 -24.30 9.16
N VAL A 488 15.52 -23.48 9.15
CA VAL A 488 15.88 -22.60 10.28
C VAL A 488 14.74 -21.62 10.64
N MET A 489 14.03 -21.09 9.64
CA MET A 489 12.93 -20.14 9.82
C MET A 489 11.58 -20.62 9.25
N GLY A 490 11.53 -21.83 8.69
CA GLY A 490 10.39 -22.30 7.88
C GLY A 490 10.21 -21.51 6.58
N ALA A 491 9.40 -22.05 5.66
CA ALA A 491 9.23 -21.46 4.32
C ALA A 491 8.65 -20.02 4.39
N SER A 492 7.67 -19.80 5.27
CA SER A 492 7.06 -18.49 5.47
C SER A 492 8.05 -17.48 6.08
N GLY A 493 8.86 -17.89 7.04
CA GLY A 493 9.87 -17.02 7.67
C GLY A 493 10.98 -16.65 6.69
N LYS A 494 11.44 -17.62 5.89
CA LYS A 494 12.41 -17.38 4.81
C LYS A 494 11.87 -16.38 3.78
N TRP A 495 10.63 -16.54 3.34
CA TRP A 495 10.01 -15.61 2.40
C TRP A 495 9.90 -14.18 2.96
N LEU A 496 9.52 -14.03 4.23
CA LEU A 496 9.45 -12.74 4.92
C LEU A 496 10.83 -12.08 5.03
N HIS A 497 11.86 -12.85 5.40
CA HIS A 497 13.26 -12.39 5.42
C HIS A 497 13.70 -11.87 4.05
N GLN A 498 13.40 -12.58 2.97
CA GLN A 498 13.72 -12.14 1.60
C GLN A 498 13.03 -10.82 1.23
N GLN A 499 11.77 -10.61 1.65
CA GLN A 499 11.09 -9.33 1.41
C GLN A 499 11.70 -8.21 2.26
N TYR A 500 12.04 -8.49 3.51
CA TYR A 500 12.72 -7.54 4.37
C TYR A 500 14.10 -7.14 3.80
N ALA A 501 14.88 -8.08 3.28
CA ALA A 501 16.17 -7.83 2.64
C ALA A 501 16.05 -6.87 1.44
N LYS A 502 15.01 -7.01 0.62
CA LYS A 502 14.71 -6.09 -0.48
C LYS A 502 14.42 -4.66 -0.01
N LEU A 503 13.60 -4.52 1.04
CA LEU A 503 13.31 -3.21 1.64
C LEU A 503 14.59 -2.57 2.20
N TRP A 504 15.37 -3.37 2.91
CA TRP A 504 16.60 -2.95 3.57
C TRP A 504 17.64 -2.49 2.54
N MET A 505 17.78 -3.22 1.44
CA MET A 505 18.63 -2.88 0.29
C MET A 505 18.29 -1.52 -0.33
N GLU A 506 17.03 -1.26 -0.67
CA GLU A 506 16.63 0.02 -1.27
C GLU A 506 16.76 1.19 -0.28
N ASN A 507 16.56 0.96 1.02
CA ASN A 507 16.82 2.00 2.01
C ASN A 507 18.32 2.29 2.14
N ALA A 508 19.17 1.27 2.18
CA ALA A 508 20.61 1.41 2.33
C ALA A 508 21.26 2.16 1.16
N ILE A 509 20.86 1.83 -0.07
CA ILE A 509 21.37 2.47 -1.29
C ILE A 509 21.08 3.98 -1.33
N ARG A 510 20.03 4.47 -0.63
CA ARG A 510 19.78 5.93 -0.55
C ARG A 510 20.96 6.68 0.03
N ASN A 511 21.71 6.07 0.95
CA ASN A 511 22.91 6.70 1.51
C ASN A 511 24.07 6.78 0.52
N CYS A 512 24.05 5.96 -0.54
CA CYS A 512 25.05 5.98 -1.62
C CYS A 512 24.62 6.89 -2.80
N ARG A 513 23.33 7.19 -2.93
CA ARG A 513 22.77 8.00 -4.04
C ARG A 513 22.87 9.51 -3.80
N MET A 514 22.85 10.27 -4.89
CA MET A 514 22.71 11.72 -4.84
C MET A 514 21.28 12.14 -4.49
N SER A 515 21.11 13.21 -3.71
CA SER A 515 19.79 13.73 -3.30
C SER A 515 19.03 14.48 -4.41
N LYS A 516 19.74 14.99 -5.42
CA LYS A 516 19.19 15.61 -6.64
C LYS A 516 20.08 15.25 -7.83
N PHE A 517 19.49 15.04 -9.01
CA PHE A 517 20.26 14.87 -10.25
C PHE A 517 21.09 16.14 -10.52
N ARG A 518 22.39 15.98 -10.75
CA ARG A 518 23.34 17.07 -11.03
C ARG A 518 24.23 16.67 -12.20
N SER A 519 24.66 17.64 -13.03
CA SER A 519 25.58 17.36 -14.13
C SER A 519 26.92 16.82 -13.62
N GLN A 520 27.60 15.99 -14.40
CA GLN A 520 28.90 15.39 -14.03
C GLN A 520 29.94 16.47 -13.66
N ARG A 521 29.93 17.61 -14.37
CA ARG A 521 30.82 18.75 -14.10
C ARG A 521 30.60 19.33 -12.70
N SER A 522 29.34 19.57 -12.32
CA SER A 522 28.97 20.08 -11.00
C SER A 522 29.35 19.09 -9.87
N GLN A 523 29.28 17.79 -10.14
CA GLN A 523 29.68 16.76 -9.17
C GLN A 523 31.19 16.77 -8.91
N VAL A 524 31.99 16.92 -9.96
CA VAL A 524 33.46 16.99 -9.84
C VAL A 524 33.89 18.22 -9.05
N GLU A 525 33.25 19.37 -9.24
CA GLU A 525 33.57 20.62 -8.52
C GLU A 525 33.28 20.52 -7.01
N ILE A 526 32.10 20.01 -6.63
CA ILE A 526 31.73 19.81 -5.22
C ILE A 526 32.64 18.80 -4.54
N ALA A 527 33.01 17.72 -5.24
CA ALA A 527 33.91 16.72 -4.68
C ALA A 527 35.30 17.30 -4.42
N LYS A 528 35.81 18.15 -5.31
CA LYS A 528 37.07 18.88 -5.08
C LYS A 528 36.98 19.74 -3.83
N GLU A 529 35.91 20.52 -3.67
CA GLU A 529 35.70 21.36 -2.48
C GLU A 529 35.65 20.54 -1.18
N LYS A 530 34.93 19.42 -1.18
CA LYS A 530 34.80 18.55 0.00
C LYS A 530 36.13 17.86 0.34
N MET A 531 36.87 17.39 -0.67
CA MET A 531 38.19 16.78 -0.48
C MET A 531 39.23 17.79 0.04
N THR A 532 39.12 19.06 -0.36
CA THR A 532 39.97 20.14 0.19
C THR A 532 39.66 20.36 1.67
N LYS A 533 38.38 20.45 2.04
CA LYS A 533 37.96 20.58 3.45
C LYS A 533 38.39 19.39 4.32
N GLU A 534 38.19 18.16 3.83
CA GLU A 534 38.63 16.95 4.56
C GLU A 534 40.16 16.89 4.76
N LYS A 535 40.94 17.50 3.86
CA LYS A 535 42.40 17.62 4.02
C LYS A 535 42.79 18.73 5.00
N GLU A 536 42.07 19.84 5.00
CA GLU A 536 42.26 20.94 5.95
C GLU A 536 41.89 20.53 7.40
N GLU A 537 40.90 19.66 7.57
CA GLU A 537 40.49 19.13 8.89
C GLU A 537 41.42 18.01 9.43
N ARG A 538 42.30 17.45 8.59
CA ARG A 538 43.26 16.37 8.96
C ARG A 538 44.69 16.87 9.12
N GLY A 539 45.00 18.09 8.70
CA GLY A 539 46.28 18.76 8.93
C GLY A 539 46.21 19.64 10.17
#